data_AF-A0A7K2PBJ1-F1
#
_entry.id   AF-A0A7K2PBJ1-F1
#
_cell.length_a   1.000
_cell.length_b   1.000
_cell.length_c   1.000
_cell.angle_alpha   90.00
_cell.angle_beta   90.00
_cell.angle_gamma   90.00
#
_symmetry.space_group_name_H-M   'P 1'
#
loop_
_entity.id
_entity.type
_entity.pdbx_description
1 polymer ?
#
loop_
_entity_poly.entity_id
_entity_poly.type
_entity_poly.pdbx_seq_one_letter_code
_entity_poly.pdbx_strand_id
1 'polypeptide(L)'
;HFANADVDYLMRQFVHETTVGIGDTGSRAGVIKVGVSRGGRMTDLDKRIYRAAARAALATGVPILTHLAIDAENAIAIFEEEGLPLHRVLFGHVDDGVNADKTRDVWIAEHGGRIGFDTFGYETELPDPPFWARPRKERLDHFLRFIDGGRRIHQVLASADANCSPLGWPGVKGHTVNYIFEDLIPDLRSAGLDDTAIKTIFVDNPAAFLTLQK
;
A
#
# COMPACT_ATOMS: atom_id res chain seq x y z
N HIS A 1 25.52 8.00 1.26
CA HIS A 1 24.83 9.29 1.51
C HIS A 1 23.48 9.07 2.19
N PHE A 2 22.44 8.60 1.49
CA PHE A 2 21.08 8.45 2.04
C PHE A 2 20.97 7.58 3.31
N ALA A 3 21.72 6.48 3.41
CA ALA A 3 21.69 5.62 4.60
C ALA A 3 22.03 6.36 5.92
N ASN A 4 22.78 7.46 5.83
CA ASN A 4 23.22 8.26 6.98
C ASN A 4 22.54 9.64 7.03
N ALA A 5 21.60 9.93 6.11
CA ALA A 5 20.91 11.22 6.08
C ALA A 5 20.02 11.40 7.32
N ASP A 6 19.95 12.62 7.84
CA ASP A 6 19.03 12.97 8.91
C ASP A 6 17.59 13.10 8.39
N VAL A 7 16.65 13.21 9.34
CA VAL A 7 15.21 13.32 9.04
C VAL A 7 14.93 14.56 8.19
N ASP A 8 15.58 15.69 8.48
CA ASP A 8 15.32 16.95 7.80
C ASP A 8 15.79 16.94 6.34
N TYR A 9 16.95 16.31 6.07
CA TYR A 9 17.42 16.11 4.71
C TYR A 9 16.44 15.25 3.91
N LEU A 10 16.03 14.10 4.46
CA LEU A 10 15.09 13.19 3.81
C LEU A 10 13.73 13.89 3.55
N MET A 11 13.23 14.63 4.54
CA MET A 11 12.00 15.42 4.41
C MET A 11 12.12 16.43 3.28
N ARG A 12 13.24 17.17 3.18
CA ARG A 12 13.45 18.14 2.09
C ARG A 12 13.42 17.48 0.71
N GLN A 13 13.91 16.24 0.56
CA GLN A 13 13.80 15.53 -0.71
C GLN A 13 12.35 15.22 -1.05
N PHE A 14 11.58 14.65 -0.11
CA PHE A 14 10.15 14.38 -0.31
C PHE A 14 9.36 15.64 -0.64
N VAL A 15 9.60 16.74 0.09
CA VAL A 15 8.93 18.02 -0.17
C VAL A 15 9.33 18.56 -1.54
N HIS A 16 10.59 18.48 -1.92
CA HIS A 16 11.04 18.95 -3.23
C HIS A 16 10.36 18.17 -4.37
N GLU A 17 10.32 16.85 -4.31
CA GLU A 17 9.73 16.02 -5.38
C GLU A 17 8.20 16.16 -5.46
N THR A 18 7.54 16.48 -4.35
CA THR A 18 6.07 16.68 -4.31
C THR A 18 5.63 18.11 -4.66
N THR A 19 6.50 19.11 -4.49
CA THR A 19 6.14 20.54 -4.69
C THR A 19 6.88 21.25 -5.81
N VAL A 20 8.08 20.77 -6.18
CA VAL A 20 8.93 21.36 -7.22
C VAL A 20 8.97 20.44 -8.43
N GLY A 21 9.62 19.28 -8.32
CA GLY A 21 9.74 18.28 -9.37
C GLY A 21 10.76 17.17 -9.07
N ILE A 22 10.67 16.07 -9.82
CA ILE A 22 11.59 14.93 -9.75
C ILE A 22 12.68 15.11 -10.80
N GLY A 23 13.93 15.26 -10.36
CA GLY A 23 15.06 15.55 -11.25
C GLY A 23 14.80 16.77 -12.13
N ASP A 24 15.00 16.63 -13.43
CA ASP A 24 14.72 17.65 -14.46
C ASP A 24 13.44 17.36 -15.26
N THR A 25 12.61 16.42 -14.82
CA THR A 25 11.47 15.89 -15.59
C THR A 25 10.26 16.83 -15.66
N GLY A 26 10.20 17.84 -14.80
CA GLY A 26 9.01 18.68 -14.59
C GLY A 26 7.82 17.96 -13.93
N SER A 27 7.92 16.65 -13.68
CA SER A 27 6.88 15.86 -13.01
C SER A 27 7.01 15.94 -11.50
N ARG A 28 5.88 15.88 -10.78
CA ARG A 28 5.83 15.88 -9.31
C ARG A 28 5.23 14.59 -8.79
N ALA A 29 5.70 14.15 -7.62
CA ALA A 29 5.11 13.03 -6.91
C ALA A 29 3.74 13.41 -6.31
N GLY A 30 2.76 12.54 -6.49
CA GLY A 30 1.43 12.68 -5.87
C GLY A 30 1.29 11.91 -4.55
N VAL A 31 2.27 11.08 -4.20
CA VAL A 31 2.25 10.15 -3.07
C VAL A 31 3.68 9.94 -2.58
N ILE A 32 3.87 9.73 -1.27
CA ILE A 32 5.16 9.28 -0.71
C ILE A 32 5.07 7.77 -0.45
N LYS A 33 6.07 7.01 -0.90
CA LYS A 33 6.20 5.59 -0.54
C LYS A 33 7.37 5.39 0.42
N VAL A 34 7.12 4.69 1.51
CA VAL A 34 8.12 4.24 2.48
C VAL A 34 8.08 2.72 2.60
N GLY A 35 9.09 2.09 3.18
CA GLY A 35 9.11 0.64 3.30
C GLY A 35 9.89 0.16 4.49
N VAL A 36 9.50 -0.99 5.01
CA VAL A 36 10.31 -1.74 5.97
C VAL A 36 11.04 -2.83 5.20
N SER A 37 12.33 -3.00 5.49
CA SER A 37 13.13 -4.06 4.89
C SER A 37 12.65 -5.45 5.33
N ARG A 38 12.91 -6.48 4.53
CA ARG A 38 12.44 -7.88 4.73
C ARG A 38 12.84 -8.55 6.06
N GLY A 39 13.63 -7.89 6.91
CA GLY A 39 13.99 -8.37 8.25
C GLY A 39 12.84 -8.37 9.26
N GLY A 40 11.62 -7.95 8.87
CA GLY A 40 10.44 -8.02 9.72
C GLY A 40 10.36 -6.92 10.78
N ARG A 41 11.35 -6.02 10.85
CA ARG A 41 11.49 -4.98 11.88
C ARG A 41 12.08 -3.71 11.28
N MET A 42 11.58 -2.56 11.71
CA MET A 42 12.10 -1.26 11.31
C MET A 42 13.52 -1.04 11.85
N THR A 43 14.45 -0.77 10.94
CA THR A 43 15.79 -0.27 11.27
C THR A 43 15.74 1.20 11.67
N ASP A 44 16.83 1.73 12.22
CA ASP A 44 16.92 3.16 12.52
C ASP A 44 16.89 4.03 11.25
N LEU A 45 17.26 3.48 10.10
CA LEU A 45 17.06 4.13 8.81
C LEU A 45 15.57 4.18 8.44
N ASP A 46 14.86 3.06 8.54
CA ASP A 46 13.41 3.01 8.25
C ASP A 46 12.66 4.00 9.12
N LYS A 47 12.96 4.06 10.43
CA LYS A 47 12.34 5.00 11.37
C LYS A 47 12.59 6.47 10.99
N ARG A 48 13.81 6.82 10.54
CA ARG A 48 14.13 8.16 10.03
C ARG A 48 13.34 8.49 8.77
N ILE A 49 13.23 7.53 7.84
CA ILE A 49 12.46 7.68 6.60
C ILE A 49 10.97 7.88 6.89
N TYR A 50 10.39 7.10 7.79
CA TYR A 50 8.97 7.22 8.17
C TYR A 50 8.67 8.58 8.82
N ARG A 51 9.53 9.06 9.74
CA ARG A 51 9.39 10.41 10.32
C ARG A 51 9.49 11.50 9.25
N ALA A 52 10.47 11.40 8.36
CA ALA A 52 10.63 12.36 7.26
C ALA A 52 9.42 12.38 6.32
N ALA A 53 8.89 11.21 5.99
CA ALA A 53 7.70 11.07 5.17
C ALA A 53 6.45 11.65 5.85
N ALA A 54 6.28 11.42 7.16
CA ALA A 54 5.18 11.96 7.94
C ALA A 54 5.16 13.50 7.90
N ARG A 55 6.30 14.13 8.18
CA ARG A 55 6.46 15.59 8.11
C ARG A 55 6.22 16.15 6.71
N ALA A 56 6.74 15.47 5.68
CA ALA A 56 6.53 15.88 4.30
C ALA A 56 5.06 15.74 3.86
N ALA A 57 4.38 14.66 4.27
CA ALA A 57 2.95 14.46 4.02
C ALA A 57 2.11 15.55 4.68
N LEU A 58 2.40 15.91 5.94
CA LEU A 58 1.74 17.03 6.61
C LEU A 58 1.98 18.37 5.90
N ALA A 59 3.21 18.63 5.45
CA ALA A 59 3.55 19.89 4.80
C ALA A 59 2.95 20.05 3.39
N THR A 60 2.72 18.96 2.66
CA THR A 60 2.39 19.00 1.22
C THR A 60 1.00 18.47 0.89
N GLY A 61 0.41 17.70 1.79
CA GLY A 61 -0.92 17.13 1.66
C GLY A 61 -0.98 15.78 0.94
N VAL A 62 0.15 15.25 0.46
CA VAL A 62 0.20 13.93 -0.18
C VAL A 62 -0.06 12.80 0.84
N PRO A 63 -0.64 11.66 0.44
CA PRO A 63 -0.76 10.48 1.29
C PRO A 63 0.54 9.67 1.32
N ILE A 64 0.61 8.70 2.23
CA ILE A 64 1.73 7.76 2.37
C ILE A 64 1.28 6.34 2.02
N LEU A 65 2.07 5.64 1.21
CA LEU A 65 1.98 4.20 1.01
C LEU A 65 3.15 3.52 1.73
N THR A 66 2.91 2.48 2.53
CA THR A 66 3.99 1.62 3.04
C THR A 66 4.22 0.43 2.09
N HIS A 67 5.44 -0.06 2.04
CA HIS A 67 5.77 -1.41 1.58
C HIS A 67 5.75 -2.33 2.79
N LEU A 68 4.84 -3.31 2.74
CA LEU A 68 4.49 -4.23 3.83
C LEU A 68 3.78 -3.51 5.00
N ALA A 69 3.00 -4.31 5.73
CA ALA A 69 2.32 -3.94 6.97
C ALA A 69 2.93 -4.67 8.18
N ILE A 70 4.23 -4.93 8.12
CA ILE A 70 5.02 -5.52 9.20
C ILE A 70 5.49 -4.44 10.17
N ASP A 71 5.66 -4.81 11.44
CA ASP A 71 6.08 -3.88 12.51
C ASP A 71 5.17 -2.63 12.58
N ALA A 72 3.86 -2.85 12.34
CA ALA A 72 2.87 -1.79 12.20
C ALA A 72 2.73 -0.95 13.47
N GLU A 73 2.97 -1.54 14.65
CA GLU A 73 3.01 -0.83 15.92
C GLU A 73 4.04 0.32 15.91
N ASN A 74 5.25 0.07 15.38
CA ASN A 74 6.29 1.10 15.29
C ASN A 74 5.96 2.15 14.21
N ALA A 75 5.40 1.72 13.08
CA ALA A 75 4.98 2.64 12.03
C ALA A 75 3.87 3.59 12.51
N ILE A 76 2.82 3.03 13.17
CA ILE A 76 1.72 3.79 13.77
C ILE A 76 2.25 4.76 14.82
N ALA A 77 3.08 4.29 15.76
CA ALA A 77 3.65 5.15 16.79
C ALA A 77 4.43 6.33 16.18
N ILE A 78 5.21 6.11 15.12
CA ILE A 78 5.94 7.19 14.44
C ILE A 78 4.97 8.19 13.79
N PHE A 79 3.94 7.72 13.10
CA PHE A 79 2.98 8.62 12.45
C PHE A 79 2.17 9.43 13.48
N GLU A 80 1.80 8.82 14.61
CA GLU A 80 1.14 9.49 15.73
C GLU A 80 2.07 10.51 16.41
N GLU A 81 3.33 10.16 16.68
CA GLU A 81 4.36 11.06 17.21
C GLU A 81 4.53 12.32 16.34
N GLU A 82 4.52 12.15 15.03
CA GLU A 82 4.64 13.24 14.06
C GLU A 82 3.30 13.96 13.79
N GLY A 83 2.18 13.46 14.34
CA GLY A 83 0.85 14.06 14.22
C GLY A 83 0.15 13.82 12.88
N LEU A 84 0.56 12.80 12.10
CA LEU A 84 -0.07 12.44 10.84
C LEU A 84 -1.31 11.56 11.06
N PRO A 85 -2.52 11.98 10.64
CA PRO A 85 -3.71 11.14 10.72
C PRO A 85 -3.57 9.86 9.88
N LEU A 86 -3.80 8.69 10.51
CA LEU A 86 -3.57 7.38 9.87
C LEU A 86 -4.49 7.08 8.69
N HIS A 87 -5.63 7.78 8.53
CA HIS A 87 -6.48 7.63 7.34
C HIS A 87 -5.81 8.09 6.04
N ARG A 88 -4.67 8.79 6.16
CA ARG A 88 -3.77 9.23 5.07
C ARG A 88 -2.62 8.25 4.80
N VAL A 89 -2.58 7.13 5.50
CA VAL A 89 -1.55 6.09 5.37
C VAL A 89 -2.18 4.79 4.90
N LEU A 90 -1.67 4.24 3.80
CA LEU A 90 -1.97 2.88 3.36
C LEU A 90 -0.88 1.93 3.84
N PHE A 91 -1.29 0.92 4.60
CA PHE A 91 -0.46 -0.21 4.97
C PHE A 91 -0.56 -1.28 3.86
N GLY A 92 0.44 -1.32 2.98
CA GLY A 92 0.43 -2.16 1.78
C GLY A 92 0.80 -3.63 2.04
N HIS A 93 0.52 -4.47 1.05
CA HIS A 93 0.87 -5.90 1.02
C HIS A 93 0.36 -6.70 2.23
N VAL A 94 -0.82 -6.39 2.77
CA VAL A 94 -1.35 -7.18 3.90
C VAL A 94 -1.66 -8.63 3.51
N ASP A 95 -1.74 -8.88 2.21
CA ASP A 95 -2.07 -10.15 1.59
C ASP A 95 -0.85 -10.87 0.98
N ASP A 96 0.38 -10.45 1.28
CA ASP A 96 1.58 -11.16 0.82
C ASP A 96 1.75 -12.52 1.54
N GLY A 97 2.22 -13.55 0.82
CA GLY A 97 2.28 -14.91 1.35
C GLY A 97 3.22 -15.14 2.52
N VAL A 98 4.20 -14.26 2.75
CA VAL A 98 5.18 -14.43 3.83
C VAL A 98 4.71 -13.80 5.13
N ASN A 99 3.91 -12.74 5.04
CA ASN A 99 3.49 -11.96 6.21
C ASN A 99 1.99 -11.88 6.43
N ALA A 100 1.12 -12.37 5.54
CA ALA A 100 -0.33 -12.30 5.71
C ALA A 100 -0.79 -12.81 7.09
N ASP A 101 -0.29 -13.96 7.54
CA ASP A 101 -0.66 -14.54 8.86
C ASP A 101 -0.10 -13.76 10.06
N LYS A 102 0.89 -12.91 9.84
CA LYS A 102 1.53 -12.08 10.89
C LYS A 102 0.97 -10.66 10.91
N THR A 103 0.33 -10.25 9.81
CA THR A 103 -0.18 -8.90 9.62
C THR A 103 -1.49 -8.76 10.38
N ARG A 104 -1.57 -7.74 11.24
CA ARG A 104 -2.77 -7.45 12.05
C ARG A 104 -3.65 -6.41 11.34
N ASP A 105 -4.09 -6.73 10.13
CA ASP A 105 -4.82 -5.83 9.23
C ASP A 105 -6.05 -5.16 9.89
N VAL A 106 -6.87 -5.92 10.63
CA VAL A 106 -8.02 -5.39 11.37
C VAL A 106 -7.58 -4.40 12.46
N TRP A 107 -6.53 -4.71 13.21
CA TRP A 107 -6.01 -3.84 14.27
C TRP A 107 -5.45 -2.53 13.70
N ILE A 108 -4.76 -2.59 12.56
CA ILE A 108 -4.27 -1.39 11.84
C ILE A 108 -5.47 -0.52 11.41
N ALA A 109 -6.52 -1.14 10.87
CA ALA A 109 -7.73 -0.46 10.46
C ALA A 109 -8.47 0.18 11.65
N GLU A 110 -8.49 -0.46 12.81
CA GLU A 110 -9.05 0.08 14.07
C GLU A 110 -8.30 1.33 14.57
N HIS A 111 -7.00 1.46 14.24
CA HIS A 111 -6.21 2.68 14.51
C HIS A 111 -6.40 3.74 13.42
N GLY A 112 -7.24 3.49 12.42
CA GLY A 112 -7.56 4.44 11.35
C GLY A 112 -6.70 4.32 10.09
N GLY A 113 -5.79 3.34 10.03
CA GLY A 113 -5.01 3.04 8.83
C GLY A 113 -5.88 2.55 7.67
N ARG A 114 -5.46 2.85 6.44
CA ARG A 114 -6.01 2.19 5.23
C ARG A 114 -5.26 0.90 4.98
N ILE A 115 -5.94 -0.10 4.42
CA ILE A 115 -5.40 -1.46 4.23
C ILE A 115 -5.24 -1.75 2.74
N GLY A 116 -4.02 -2.07 2.32
CA GLY A 116 -3.68 -2.39 0.94
C GLY A 116 -3.68 -3.88 0.70
N PHE A 117 -4.72 -4.37 0.01
CA PHE A 117 -4.75 -5.69 -0.63
C PHE A 117 -4.29 -5.53 -2.07
N ASP A 118 -2.98 -5.37 -2.23
CA ASP A 118 -2.39 -4.89 -3.47
C ASP A 118 -1.57 -5.96 -4.21
N THR A 119 -1.57 -7.21 -3.74
CA THR A 119 -0.81 -8.31 -4.39
C THR A 119 -1.68 -9.31 -5.16
N PHE A 120 -2.94 -8.97 -5.47
CA PHE A 120 -3.82 -9.81 -6.29
C PHE A 120 -3.20 -10.13 -7.64
N GLY A 121 -3.24 -11.40 -8.04
CA GLY A 121 -2.61 -11.87 -9.28
C GLY A 121 -1.23 -12.50 -9.05
N TYR A 122 -0.57 -12.25 -7.93
CA TYR A 122 0.57 -13.06 -7.47
C TYR A 122 0.09 -14.37 -6.85
N GLU A 123 -0.55 -15.18 -7.66
CA GLU A 123 -1.18 -16.44 -7.26
C GLU A 123 -0.22 -17.63 -7.41
N THR A 124 -0.36 -18.65 -6.56
CA THR A 124 0.40 -19.91 -6.68
C THR A 124 0.09 -20.67 -7.97
N GLU A 125 -1.02 -20.32 -8.61
CA GLU A 125 -1.55 -20.86 -9.85
C GLU A 125 -0.82 -20.33 -11.10
N LEU A 126 0.07 -19.34 -10.94
CA LEU A 126 0.95 -18.89 -12.01
C LEU A 126 1.95 -19.98 -12.44
N PRO A 127 2.48 -19.94 -13.68
CA PRO A 127 3.46 -20.92 -14.14
C PRO A 127 4.77 -20.94 -13.34
N ASP A 128 5.21 -19.78 -12.85
CA ASP A 128 6.41 -19.59 -12.04
C ASP A 128 6.11 -18.54 -10.95
N PRO A 129 5.38 -18.95 -9.89
CA PRO A 129 4.91 -18.01 -8.87
C PRO A 129 6.08 -17.55 -8.00
N PRO A 130 6.14 -16.27 -7.60
CA PRO A 130 7.16 -15.81 -6.67
C PRO A 130 6.99 -16.45 -5.28
N PHE A 131 8.03 -16.44 -4.46
CA PHE A 131 7.99 -17.06 -3.12
C PHE A 131 6.98 -16.42 -2.15
N TRP A 132 6.49 -15.22 -2.46
CA TRP A 132 5.44 -14.52 -1.70
C TRP A 132 4.04 -14.70 -2.29
N ALA A 133 3.87 -15.59 -3.28
CA ALA A 133 2.58 -15.90 -3.84
C ALA A 133 1.67 -16.59 -2.80
N ARG A 134 0.36 -16.51 -3.05
CA ARG A 134 -0.67 -17.19 -2.25
C ARG A 134 -1.67 -17.90 -3.14
N PRO A 135 -2.43 -18.87 -2.65
CA PRO A 135 -3.56 -19.42 -3.41
C PRO A 135 -4.62 -18.36 -3.65
N ARG A 136 -5.14 -18.27 -4.88
CA ARG A 136 -6.15 -17.27 -5.29
C ARG A 136 -7.34 -17.24 -4.36
N LYS A 137 -7.86 -18.43 -4.04
CA LYS A 137 -8.99 -18.57 -3.14
C LYS A 137 -8.68 -18.05 -1.73
N GLU A 138 -7.51 -18.34 -1.20
CA GLU A 138 -7.14 -17.91 0.16
C GLU A 138 -6.96 -16.40 0.26
N ARG A 139 -6.37 -15.78 -0.76
CA ARG A 139 -6.23 -14.32 -0.86
C ARG A 139 -7.61 -13.66 -0.95
N LEU A 140 -8.50 -14.16 -1.80
CA LEU A 140 -9.87 -13.67 -1.91
C LEU A 140 -10.63 -13.84 -0.58
N ASP A 141 -10.59 -15.02 0.03
CA ASP A 141 -11.26 -15.27 1.31
C ASP A 141 -10.70 -14.34 2.41
N HIS A 142 -9.40 -14.04 2.39
CA HIS A 142 -8.78 -13.06 3.30
C HIS A 142 -9.38 -11.67 3.12
N PHE A 143 -9.44 -11.18 1.88
CA PHE A 143 -10.06 -9.90 1.55
C PHE A 143 -11.54 -9.83 1.98
N LEU A 144 -12.32 -10.87 1.70
CA LEU A 144 -13.74 -10.94 2.06
C LEU A 144 -13.94 -10.94 3.58
N ARG A 145 -13.09 -11.67 4.34
CA ARG A 145 -13.08 -11.60 5.82
C ARG A 145 -12.69 -10.22 6.32
N PHE A 146 -11.77 -9.53 5.65
CA PHE A 146 -11.39 -8.18 6.04
C PHE A 146 -12.50 -7.16 5.78
N ILE A 147 -13.24 -7.22 4.69
CA ILE A 147 -14.33 -6.25 4.46
C ILE A 147 -15.56 -6.54 5.34
N ASP A 148 -15.72 -7.78 5.81
CA ASP A 148 -16.72 -8.24 6.80
C ASP A 148 -18.14 -7.77 6.48
N GLY A 149 -18.68 -8.29 5.38
CA GLY A 149 -20.02 -7.94 4.90
C GLY A 149 -20.19 -6.46 4.57
N GLY A 150 -19.09 -5.75 4.30
CA GLY A 150 -19.09 -4.33 3.93
C GLY A 150 -18.75 -3.36 5.07
N ARG A 151 -18.63 -3.83 6.33
CA ARG A 151 -18.35 -2.94 7.48
C ARG A 151 -17.03 -2.17 7.36
N ARG A 152 -16.03 -2.77 6.69
CA ARG A 152 -14.69 -2.20 6.49
C ARG A 152 -14.41 -1.86 5.03
N ILE A 153 -15.42 -1.87 4.16
CA ILE A 153 -15.23 -1.66 2.71
C ILE A 153 -14.60 -0.30 2.39
N HIS A 154 -14.85 0.72 3.20
CA HIS A 154 -14.26 2.04 2.99
C HIS A 154 -12.79 2.13 3.44
N GLN A 155 -12.23 1.11 4.11
CA GLN A 155 -10.86 1.15 4.60
C GLN A 155 -9.87 0.42 3.69
N VAL A 156 -10.34 -0.30 2.67
CA VAL A 156 -9.48 -1.03 1.73
C VAL A 156 -9.10 -0.22 0.50
N LEU A 157 -7.90 -0.44 0.01
CA LEU A 157 -7.55 -0.27 -1.40
C LEU A 157 -7.12 -1.63 -1.96
N ALA A 158 -7.48 -1.90 -3.21
CA ALA A 158 -7.13 -3.13 -3.90
C ALA A 158 -6.34 -2.85 -5.18
N SER A 159 -5.32 -3.65 -5.46
CA SER A 159 -4.48 -3.55 -6.65
C SER A 159 -3.80 -4.88 -6.95
N ALA A 160 -2.99 -4.90 -8.01
CA ALA A 160 -2.25 -6.09 -8.46
C ALA A 160 -0.73 -6.03 -8.21
N ASP A 161 -0.20 -4.87 -7.83
CA ASP A 161 1.26 -4.62 -7.70
C ASP A 161 2.03 -5.18 -8.91
N ALA A 162 1.41 -5.10 -10.10
CA ALA A 162 1.96 -5.61 -11.34
C ALA A 162 3.15 -4.74 -11.76
N ASN A 163 4.32 -5.10 -11.23
CA ASN A 163 5.57 -4.42 -11.46
C ASN A 163 6.25 -4.92 -12.75
N CYS A 164 7.36 -4.26 -13.12
CA CYS A 164 8.34 -4.72 -14.12
C CYS A 164 8.09 -4.43 -15.61
N SER A 165 6.86 -4.42 -16.14
CA SER A 165 6.66 -4.12 -17.58
C SER A 165 7.15 -2.74 -18.03
N PRO A 166 6.91 -1.63 -17.28
CA PRO A 166 7.36 -0.30 -17.69
C PRO A 166 8.87 -0.06 -17.53
N LEU A 167 9.59 -0.91 -16.78
CA LEU A 167 11.01 -0.75 -16.45
C LEU A 167 11.93 -1.71 -17.23
N GLY A 168 11.39 -2.44 -18.20
CA GLY A 168 12.14 -3.37 -19.04
C GLY A 168 12.57 -4.66 -18.35
N TRP A 169 11.97 -4.99 -17.20
CA TRP A 169 12.20 -6.25 -16.51
C TRP A 169 11.12 -7.26 -16.95
N PRO A 170 11.48 -8.53 -17.19
CA PRO A 170 10.47 -9.55 -17.39
C PRO A 170 9.68 -9.67 -16.08
N GLY A 171 8.46 -9.13 -16.07
CA GLY A 171 7.54 -9.32 -14.94
C GLY A 171 7.21 -10.80 -14.75
N VAL A 172 6.49 -11.10 -13.68
CA VAL A 172 6.05 -12.48 -13.45
C VAL A 172 5.11 -12.90 -14.59
N LYS A 173 5.46 -13.98 -15.29
CA LYS A 173 4.72 -14.44 -16.47
C LYS A 173 3.28 -14.78 -16.09
N GLY A 174 2.32 -14.17 -16.78
CA GLY A 174 0.89 -14.33 -16.51
C GLY A 174 0.33 -13.34 -15.48
N HIS A 175 1.17 -12.53 -14.84
CA HIS A 175 0.74 -11.49 -13.92
C HIS A 175 0.73 -10.11 -14.59
N THR A 176 -0.42 -9.44 -14.62
CA THR A 176 -0.56 -8.09 -15.17
C THR A 176 -1.66 -7.32 -14.44
N VAL A 177 -1.76 -6.01 -14.69
CA VAL A 177 -2.87 -5.19 -14.16
C VAL A 177 -4.24 -5.65 -14.66
N ASN A 178 -4.32 -6.34 -15.80
CA ASN A 178 -5.59 -6.87 -16.31
C ASN A 178 -6.27 -7.85 -15.35
N TYR A 179 -5.51 -8.51 -14.47
CA TYR A 179 -6.04 -9.40 -13.45
C TYR A 179 -7.16 -8.74 -12.62
N ILE A 180 -7.06 -7.42 -12.37
CA ILE A 180 -8.12 -6.67 -11.66
C ILE A 180 -9.47 -6.82 -12.38
N PHE A 181 -9.46 -6.73 -13.70
CA PHE A 181 -10.67 -6.69 -14.53
C PHE A 181 -11.13 -8.07 -14.99
N GLU A 182 -10.18 -8.94 -15.36
CA GLU A 182 -10.44 -10.25 -15.97
C GLU A 182 -10.73 -11.32 -14.91
N ASP A 183 -10.21 -11.15 -13.68
CA ASP A 183 -10.24 -12.17 -12.63
C ASP A 183 -10.85 -11.66 -11.32
N LEU A 184 -10.26 -10.61 -10.73
CA LEU A 184 -10.64 -10.14 -9.40
C LEU A 184 -12.08 -9.59 -9.33
N ILE A 185 -12.46 -8.68 -10.23
CA ILE A 185 -13.84 -8.13 -10.26
C ILE A 185 -14.88 -9.25 -10.49
N PRO A 186 -14.70 -10.19 -11.44
CA PRO A 186 -15.56 -11.36 -11.58
C PRO A 186 -15.66 -12.23 -10.32
N ASP A 187 -14.54 -12.47 -9.63
CA ASP A 187 -14.51 -13.24 -8.38
C ASP A 187 -15.28 -12.54 -7.26
N LEU A 188 -15.09 -11.22 -7.10
CA LEU A 188 -15.80 -10.42 -6.11
C LEU A 188 -17.31 -10.44 -6.36
N ARG A 189 -17.74 -10.33 -7.62
CA ARG A 189 -19.16 -10.45 -8.01
C ARG A 189 -19.71 -11.84 -7.68
N SER A 190 -18.94 -12.88 -7.99
CA SER A 190 -19.32 -14.27 -7.69
C SER A 190 -19.42 -14.52 -6.18
N ALA A 191 -18.63 -13.80 -5.39
CA ALA A 191 -18.69 -13.79 -3.93
C ALA A 191 -19.82 -12.91 -3.36
N GLY A 192 -20.64 -12.28 -4.21
CA GLY A 192 -21.84 -11.53 -3.81
C GLY A 192 -21.63 -10.02 -3.61
N LEU A 193 -20.49 -9.45 -4.00
CA LEU A 193 -20.33 -7.99 -4.02
C LEU A 193 -21.06 -7.39 -5.22
N ASP A 194 -21.91 -6.39 -4.95
CA ASP A 194 -22.63 -5.66 -5.98
C ASP A 194 -21.75 -4.59 -6.65
N ASP A 195 -22.25 -3.98 -7.72
CA ASP A 195 -21.50 -2.94 -8.45
C ASP A 195 -21.23 -1.69 -7.59
N THR A 196 -22.04 -1.45 -6.55
CA THR A 196 -21.80 -0.38 -5.56
C THR A 196 -20.54 -0.65 -4.74
N ALA A 197 -20.38 -1.88 -4.26
CA ALA A 197 -19.19 -2.32 -3.53
C ALA A 197 -17.95 -2.28 -4.43
N ILE A 198 -18.05 -2.76 -5.68
CA ILE A 198 -16.96 -2.69 -6.66
C ILE A 198 -16.56 -1.25 -6.95
N LYS A 199 -17.52 -0.35 -7.17
CA LYS A 199 -17.26 1.08 -7.35
C LYS A 199 -16.58 1.68 -6.12
N THR A 200 -17.02 1.30 -4.92
CA THR A 200 -16.41 1.76 -3.68
C THR A 200 -14.92 1.38 -3.61
N ILE A 201 -14.60 0.12 -3.89
CA ILE A 201 -13.24 -0.42 -3.80
C ILE A 201 -12.29 0.19 -4.84
N PHE A 202 -12.74 0.34 -6.10
CA PHE A 202 -11.86 0.71 -7.21
C PHE A 202 -11.98 2.15 -7.69
N VAL A 203 -12.99 2.90 -7.24
CA VAL A 203 -13.20 4.30 -7.62
C VAL A 203 -13.21 5.21 -6.41
N ASP A 204 -14.13 4.98 -5.48
CA ASP A 204 -14.37 5.94 -4.38
C ASP A 204 -13.23 5.93 -3.36
N ASN A 205 -12.74 4.75 -2.96
CA ASN A 205 -11.64 4.64 -2.01
C ASN A 205 -10.31 5.19 -2.56
N PRO A 206 -9.86 4.83 -3.79
CA PRO A 206 -8.65 5.44 -4.36
C PRO A 206 -8.79 6.95 -4.54
N ALA A 207 -9.94 7.45 -5.00
CA ALA A 207 -10.18 8.88 -5.15
C ALA A 207 -10.08 9.61 -3.79
N ALA A 208 -10.71 9.07 -2.75
CA ALA A 208 -10.66 9.64 -1.41
C ALA A 208 -9.24 9.61 -0.82
N PHE A 209 -8.49 8.52 -1.03
CA PHE A 209 -7.14 8.36 -0.49
C PHE A 209 -6.10 9.21 -1.21
N LEU A 210 -6.15 9.28 -2.54
CA LEU A 210 -5.17 9.98 -3.37
C LEU A 210 -5.42 11.49 -3.48
N THR A 211 -6.59 11.97 -3.04
CA THR A 211 -6.86 13.41 -2.96
C THR A 211 -5.96 14.05 -1.90
N LEU A 212 -5.27 15.13 -2.29
CA LEU A 212 -4.39 15.87 -1.39
C LEU A 212 -5.19 16.51 -0.25
N GLN A 213 -4.70 16.36 0.99
CA GLN A 213 -5.36 16.88 2.20
C GLN A 213 -4.38 17.80 2.95
N LYS A 214 -4.67 19.11 2.97
CA LYS A 214 -3.90 20.08 3.76
C LYS A 214 -4.46 20.23 5.16
#